data_AF-A0A1U9JZP7-F1
#
_entry.id   AF-A0A1U9JZP7-F1
#
_cell.length_a   1.000
_cell.length_b   1.000
_cell.length_c   1.000
_cell.angle_alpha   90.00
_cell.angle_beta   90.00
_cell.angle_gamma   90.00
#
_symmetry.space_group_name_H-M   'P 1'
#
loop_
_entity.id
_entity.type
_entity.pdbx_description
1 polymer ?
#
loop_
_entity_poly.entity_id
_entity_poly.type
_entity_poly.pdbx_seq_one_letter_code
_entity_poly.pdbx_strand_id
1 'polypeptide(L)'
;MSKSVMSPRVASAFALFETMRLDQRGQVLLLAYHLQRLACSARQLGFKFDQDTILHSLRPYLHQSYTQPQRLRLSLNKTGHITVTCSALATTPNPYVLP
;
A
#
# COMPACT_ATOMS: atom_id res chain seq x y z
N MET A 1 -36.89 -32.16 -7.72
CA MET A 1 -36.58 -30.95 -6.92
C MET A 1 -35.15 -31.05 -6.41
N SER A 2 -34.21 -30.34 -7.03
CA SER A 2 -32.79 -30.36 -6.62
C SER A 2 -32.48 -29.07 -5.88
N LYS A 3 -32.18 -29.18 -4.59
CA LYS A 3 -31.85 -28.04 -3.72
C LYS A 3 -30.56 -27.38 -4.24
N SER A 4 -30.66 -26.11 -4.61
CA SER A 4 -29.50 -25.27 -4.91
C SER A 4 -28.71 -25.07 -3.62
N VAL A 5 -27.54 -25.69 -3.51
CA VAL A 5 -26.61 -25.46 -2.40
C VAL A 5 -25.96 -24.11 -2.65
N MET A 6 -26.29 -23.14 -1.80
CA MET A 6 -25.66 -21.84 -1.78
C MET A 6 -24.17 -22.04 -1.44
N SER A 7 -23.31 -21.86 -2.42
CA SER A 7 -21.85 -21.93 -2.24
C SER A 7 -21.43 -20.90 -1.19
N PRO A 8 -20.62 -21.26 -0.17
CA PRO A 8 -20.12 -20.29 0.78
C PRO A 8 -19.34 -19.23 0.01
N ARG A 9 -19.78 -17.97 0.13
CA ARG A 9 -19.06 -16.82 -0.43
C ARG A 9 -17.69 -16.80 0.24
N VAL A 10 -16.67 -17.33 -0.44
CA VAL A 10 -15.27 -17.15 -0.03
C VAL A 10 -15.07 -15.66 0.05
N ALA A 11 -14.96 -15.11 1.26
CA ALA A 11 -14.56 -13.74 1.46
C ALA A 11 -13.16 -13.63 0.86
N SER A 12 -13.06 -13.06 -0.35
CA SER A 12 -11.77 -12.74 -0.96
C SER A 12 -10.97 -11.96 0.07
N ALA A 13 -9.83 -12.51 0.48
CA ALA A 13 -8.94 -11.85 1.41
C ALA A 13 -8.41 -10.58 0.72
N PHE A 14 -8.89 -9.41 1.15
CA PHE A 14 -8.40 -8.13 0.65
C PHE A 14 -7.36 -7.54 1.62
N ALA A 15 -6.50 -6.68 1.09
CA ALA A 15 -5.46 -5.99 1.85
C ALA A 15 -5.70 -4.47 1.80
N LEU A 16 -5.33 -3.78 2.88
CA LEU A 16 -5.17 -2.33 2.85
C LEU A 16 -3.85 -1.99 2.17
N PHE A 17 -3.77 -0.84 1.51
CA PHE A 17 -2.53 -0.43 0.88
C PHE A 17 -2.34 1.08 0.90
N GLU A 18 -1.08 1.47 0.86
CA GLU A 18 -0.61 2.83 0.66
C GLU A 18 0.29 2.83 -0.57
N THR A 19 0.06 3.75 -1.50
CA THR A 19 0.98 4.00 -2.63
C THR A 19 1.53 5.40 -2.47
N MET A 20 2.85 5.50 -2.41
CA MET A 20 3.60 6.70 -2.06
C MET A 20 4.67 6.96 -3.13
N ARG A 21 4.97 8.24 -3.35
CA ARG A 21 6.14 8.64 -4.13
C ARG A 21 7.34 8.75 -3.19
N LEU A 22 8.41 8.03 -3.51
CA LEU A 22 9.75 8.29 -3.00
C LEU A 22 10.45 9.25 -3.95
N ASP A 23 11.01 10.32 -3.41
CA ASP A 23 11.92 11.16 -4.19
C ASP A 23 13.30 10.50 -4.39
N GLN A 24 14.20 11.18 -5.10
CA GLN A 24 15.55 10.68 -5.37
C GLN A 24 16.42 10.57 -4.11
N ARG A 25 16.02 11.17 -2.99
CA ARG A 25 16.69 11.08 -1.68
C ARG A 25 16.01 10.06 -0.75
N GLY A 26 15.06 9.28 -1.27
CA GLY A 26 14.34 8.27 -0.52
C GLY A 26 13.39 8.87 0.52
N GLN A 27 12.88 10.08 0.29
CA GLN A 27 11.89 10.73 1.15
C GLN A 27 10.48 10.48 0.61
N VAL A 28 9.55 10.19 1.52
CA VAL A 28 8.13 10.12 1.24
C VAL A 28 7.46 11.39 1.72
N LEU A 29 6.86 12.13 0.78
CA LEU A 29 6.03 13.28 1.12
C LEU A 29 4.82 12.82 1.95
N LEU A 30 4.53 13.51 3.06
CA LEU A 30 3.39 13.24 3.94
C LEU A 30 3.34 11.80 4.51
N LEU A 31 4.49 11.15 4.74
CA LEU A 31 4.57 9.78 5.26
C LEU A 31 3.68 9.56 6.51
N ALA A 32 3.70 10.48 7.46
CA ALA A 32 2.88 10.40 8.67
C ALA A 32 1.37 10.32 8.35
N TYR A 33 0.88 11.09 7.38
CA TYR A 33 -0.53 11.06 6.97
C TYR A 33 -0.91 9.77 6.26
N HIS A 34 -0.01 9.19 5.46
CA HIS A 34 -0.20 7.87 4.87
C HIS A 34 -0.35 6.79 5.94
N LEU A 35 0.53 6.80 6.95
CA LEU A 35 0.45 5.84 8.07
C LEU A 35 -0.80 6.05 8.93
N GLN A 36 -1.20 7.29 9.18
CA GLN A 36 -2.43 7.61 9.89
C GLN A 36 -3.66 7.10 9.15
N ARG A 37 -3.72 7.26 7.82
CA ARG A 37 -4.82 6.74 7.00
C ARG A 37 -4.89 5.22 7.08
N LEU A 38 -3.76 4.55 6.90
CA LEU A 38 -3.66 3.09 7.02
C LEU A 38 -4.12 2.60 8.40
N ALA A 39 -3.67 3.24 9.48
CA ALA A 39 -4.07 2.92 10.85
C ALA A 39 -5.59 3.11 11.06
N CYS A 40 -6.16 4.20 10.54
CA CYS A 40 -7.59 4.47 10.62
C CYS A 40 -8.40 3.38 9.90
N SER A 41 -8.04 3.05 8.66
CA SER A 41 -8.68 1.99 7.90
C SER A 41 -8.50 0.62 8.58
N ALA A 42 -7.33 0.33 9.12
CA ALA A 42 -7.06 -0.91 9.82
C ALA A 42 -7.96 -1.07 11.05
N ARG A 43 -8.11 -0.01 11.84
CA ARG A 43 -9.02 0.01 13.00
C ARG A 43 -10.48 -0.20 12.58
N GLN A 44 -10.96 0.57 11.59
CA GLN A 44 -12.35 0.50 11.13
C GLN A 44 -12.70 -0.85 10.53
N LEU A 45 -11.75 -1.49 9.86
CA LEU A 45 -11.96 -2.73 9.15
C LEU A 45 -11.46 -3.95 9.94
N GLY A 46 -10.91 -3.79 11.16
CA GLY A 46 -10.43 -4.89 11.99
C GLY A 46 -9.19 -5.61 11.44
N PHE A 47 -8.22 -4.88 10.92
CA PHE A 47 -6.89 -5.40 10.55
C PHE A 47 -5.94 -5.26 11.74
N LYS A 48 -5.01 -6.21 11.92
CA LYS A 48 -3.90 -6.03 12.86
C LYS A 48 -2.95 -4.97 12.30
N PHE A 49 -2.70 -3.93 13.09
CA PHE A 49 -1.82 -2.83 12.73
C PHE A 49 -0.75 -2.66 13.82
N ASP A 50 0.50 -2.62 13.40
CA ASP A 50 1.66 -2.31 14.24
C ASP A 50 2.53 -1.30 13.50
N GLN A 51 2.62 -0.10 14.06
CA GLN A 51 3.35 1.00 13.45
C GLN A 51 4.85 0.71 13.35
N ASP A 52 5.44 0.09 14.37
CA ASP A 52 6.89 -0.14 14.41
C ASP A 52 7.30 -1.19 13.40
N THR A 53 6.50 -2.27 13.27
CA THR A 53 6.71 -3.28 12.24
C THR A 53 6.56 -2.69 10.83
N ILE A 54 5.61 -1.78 10.62
CA ILE A 54 5.44 -1.06 9.34
C ILE A 54 6.66 -0.19 9.04
N LEU A 55 7.09 0.64 10.00
CA LEU A 55 8.26 1.52 9.83
C LEU A 55 9.53 0.70 9.58
N HIS A 56 9.72 -0.40 10.30
CA HIS A 56 10.81 -1.33 10.08
C HIS A 56 10.80 -1.89 8.65
N SER A 57 9.64 -2.29 8.15
CA SER A 57 9.47 -2.79 6.78
C SER A 57 9.74 -1.73 5.70
N LEU A 58 9.58 -0.45 6.02
CA LEU A 58 9.85 0.67 5.11
C LEU A 58 11.31 1.13 5.12
N ARG A 59 12.05 0.93 6.23
CA ARG A 59 13.45 1.37 6.38
C ARG A 59 14.37 1.04 5.18
N PRO A 60 14.30 -0.14 4.55
CA PRO A 60 15.17 -0.46 3.43
C PRO A 60 14.99 0.44 2.20
N TYR A 61 13.90 1.22 2.13
CA TYR A 61 13.60 2.10 0.99
C TYR A 61 13.72 3.60 1.33
N LEU A 62 13.79 3.93 2.62
CA LEU A 62 13.84 5.32 3.09
C LEU A 62 15.28 5.80 3.16
N HIS A 63 15.49 7.09 2.89
CA HIS A 63 16.79 7.77 2.98
C HIS A 63 17.89 7.16 2.08
N GLN A 64 17.51 6.39 1.06
CA GLN A 64 18.40 5.90 0.02
C GLN A 64 18.47 6.86 -1.16
N SER A 65 19.57 6.82 -1.91
CA SER A 65 19.68 7.55 -3.18
C SER A 65 19.13 6.72 -4.33
N TYR A 66 18.23 7.30 -5.10
CA TYR A 66 17.67 6.70 -6.32
C TYR A 66 18.01 7.55 -7.54
N THR A 67 18.23 6.90 -8.68
CA THR A 67 18.50 7.58 -9.95
C THR A 67 17.28 8.37 -10.45
N GLN A 68 16.08 7.92 -10.09
CA GLN A 68 14.80 8.56 -10.40
C GLN A 68 13.82 8.35 -9.25
N PRO A 69 12.73 9.16 -9.15
CA PRO A 69 11.67 8.91 -8.18
C PRO A 69 11.13 7.48 -8.27
N GLN A 70 10.76 6.91 -7.13
CA GLN A 70 10.20 5.56 -7.05
C GLN A 70 8.74 5.60 -6.61
N ARG A 71 7.98 4.58 -7.02
CA ARG A 71 6.67 4.24 -6.47
C ARG A 71 6.88 3.20 -5.38
N LEU A 72 6.60 3.58 -4.14
CA LEU A 72 6.59 2.67 -3.00
C LEU A 72 5.16 2.26 -2.70
N ARG A 73 4.87 0.96 -2.71
CA ARG A 73 3.57 0.42 -2.33
C ARG A 73 3.72 -0.47 -1.11
N LEU A 74 3.05 -0.10 -0.03
CA LEU A 74 2.87 -0.93 1.15
C LEU A 74 1.50 -1.60 1.07
N SER A 75 1.43 -2.89 1.36
CA SER A 75 0.18 -3.63 1.56
C SER A 75 0.16 -4.29 2.93
N LEU A 76 -0.97 -4.23 3.62
CA LEU A 76 -1.23 -4.79 4.94
C LEU A 76 -2.41 -5.75 4.83
N ASN A 77 -2.17 -7.05 5.09
CA ASN A 77 -3.25 -8.02 5.13
C ASN A 77 -3.95 -8.03 6.51
N LYS A 78 -5.03 -8.80 6.62
CA LYS A 78 -5.85 -8.89 7.83
C LYS A 78 -5.07 -9.32 9.08
N THR A 79 -4.08 -10.20 8.93
CA THR A 79 -3.28 -10.76 10.02
C THR A 79 -2.10 -9.87 10.42
N GLY A 80 -1.91 -8.72 9.77
CA GLY A 80 -0.78 -7.83 10.03
C GLY A 80 0.46 -8.13 9.20
N HIS A 81 0.40 -9.07 8.25
CA HIS A 81 1.50 -9.31 7.32
C HIS A 81 1.63 -8.13 6.36
N ILE A 82 2.86 -7.64 6.24
CA ILE A 82 3.20 -6.47 5.44
C ILE A 82 3.97 -6.92 4.21
N THR A 83 3.67 -6.31 3.08
CA THR A 83 4.44 -6.48 1.84
C THR A 83 4.73 -5.11 1.28
N VAL A 84 6.00 -4.85 0.99
CA VAL A 84 6.46 -3.59 0.40
C VAL A 84 7.06 -3.88 -0.96
N THR A 85 6.63 -3.14 -1.98
CA THR A 85 7.20 -3.17 -3.32
C THR A 85 7.66 -1.77 -3.71
N CYS A 86 8.84 -1.66 -4.28
CA CYS A 86 9.41 -0.41 -4.76
C CYS A 86 9.82 -0.59 -6.22
N SER A 87 9.40 0.34 -7.08
CA SER A 87 9.76 0.34 -8.50
C SER A 87 9.92 1.76 -9.01
N ALA A 88 10.64 1.94 -10.13
CA ALA A 88 10.74 3.25 -10.78
C ALA A 88 9.34 3.84 -11.01
N LEU A 89 9.17 5.12 -10.67
CA LEU A 89 7.93 5.82 -10.94
C LEU A 89 7.89 6.17 -12.43
N ALA A 90 6.94 5.56 -13.15
CA ALA A 90 6.75 5.85 -14.56
C ALA A 90 6.51 7.35 -14.80
N THR A 91 7.06 7.87 -15.88
CA THR A 91 6.71 9.21 -16.37
C THR A 91 5.22 9.21 -16.70
N THR A 92 4.51 10.24 -16.22
CA THR A 92 3.09 10.43 -16.58
C THR A 92 2.98 10.53 -18.11
N PRO A 93 2.10 9.74 -18.75
CA PRO A 93 1.85 9.90 -20.18
C PRO A 93 1.29 11.30 -20.46
N ASN A 94 1.44 11.77 -21.70
CA ASN A 94 0.88 13.05 -22.11
C ASN A 94 -0.62 13.09 -21.80
N PRO A 95 -1.14 14.23 -21.31
CA PRO A 95 -2.56 14.38 -21.04
C PRO A 95 -3.35 14.07 -22.32
N TYR A 96 -4.41 13.29 -22.17
CA TYR A 96 -5.33 13.02 -23.27
C TYR A 96 -6.01 14.33 -23.66
N VAL A 97 -5.83 14.74 -24.92
CA VAL A 97 -6.52 15.90 -25.48
C VAL A 97 -7.84 15.38 -26.06
N LEU A 98 -8.97 15.82 -25.51
CA LEU A 98 -10.28 15.53 -26.11
C LEU A 98 -10.34 16.17 -27.51
N PRO A 99 -10.89 15.46 -28.52
CA PRO A 99 -11.04 15.99 -29.87
C PRO A 99 -12.00 17.18 -29.92
#